data_AF-A0A0M9DMA3-F1
#
_entry.id   AF-A0A0M9DMA3-F1
#
_cell.length_a   1.000
_cell.length_b   1.000
_cell.length_c   1.000
_cell.angle_alpha   90.00
_cell.angle_beta   90.00
_cell.angle_gamma   90.00
#
_symmetry.space_group_name_H-M   'P 1'
#
loop_
_entity.id
_entity.type
_entity.pdbx_description
1 polymer ?
#
loop_
_entity_poly.entity_id
_entity_poly.type
_entity_poly.pdbx_seq_one_letter_code
_entity_poly.pdbx_strand_id
1 'polypeptide(L)'
;MKYILIIITLICTSSCFGQYHFDKTKISKKIEEIIKRIKDVNQVMGNAVYYEGIKPPQYDNFIELRNKATQKELLELTNHPNGVVRCYAFWALSYIQSVDLLPVIIKHIDDDEFVSTQFGCIRDEEKVGDFFINCINSDVRKLSVSESKYLDSILIYTPNQLYAKEDAIDRAELTESFYKRVRELVIKEKNQSALVAIAKYKREQDVSLILNNKNDYYTYQAMALFPHPDFLPFLQNKLIETLGDDHFDSAWRGMYATIASYKNDKALELLQIPFTQVKHKHIQKYHMEFIFGALEKFYSPIYEPLLWRMWEDENLVDLQNFKILYYKNAEKAFELAKKTIENADDFYYTKVRLDKTDEKSPDLLEIMLDSILARNRFVAIELINKNIRGINVHHFPIFANKALQLKEKVFITSLLDRLEKETNPYIYLKATETLIAFQDKSINKQILEIYKRNKSLQTGWGGENFAELLKKHKIE
;
A
#
# COMPACT_ATOMS: atom_id res chain seq x y z
N MET A 1 -63.12 26.27 -32.37
CA MET A 1 -63.05 24.78 -32.33
C MET A 1 -61.67 24.41 -31.83
N LYS A 2 -61.55 24.13 -30.53
CA LYS A 2 -61.80 22.82 -29.90
C LYS A 2 -60.54 21.93 -29.98
N TYR A 3 -59.81 21.96 -28.86
CA TYR A 3 -59.27 20.79 -28.15
C TYR A 3 -58.04 20.06 -28.75
N ILE A 4 -56.96 19.96 -27.96
CA ILE A 4 -56.50 18.72 -27.25
C ILE A 4 -55.35 18.07 -28.06
N LEU A 5 -54.21 17.63 -27.53
CA LEU A 5 -53.79 17.24 -26.20
C LEU A 5 -52.27 17.49 -26.07
N ILE A 6 -51.86 18.04 -24.93
CA ILE A 6 -50.49 18.01 -24.43
C ILE A 6 -50.12 16.53 -24.20
N ILE A 7 -49.23 15.97 -25.00
CA ILE A 7 -48.50 14.74 -24.64
C ILE A 7 -47.33 15.22 -23.79
N ILE A 8 -47.62 15.43 -22.50
CA ILE A 8 -46.65 15.15 -21.45
C ILE A 8 -46.41 13.65 -21.57
N THR A 9 -45.40 13.24 -22.33
CA THR A 9 -44.75 11.96 -22.09
C THR A 9 -44.13 12.09 -20.71
N LEU A 10 -44.96 11.71 -19.75
CA LEU A 10 -44.63 11.26 -18.43
C LEU A 10 -43.55 10.18 -18.62
N ILE A 11 -42.30 10.60 -18.75
CA ILE A 11 -41.17 9.79 -18.31
C ILE A 11 -41.28 9.84 -16.79
N CYS A 12 -42.27 9.13 -16.25
CA CYS A 12 -42.02 8.37 -15.05
C CYS A 12 -40.86 7.47 -15.42
N THR A 13 -39.64 7.97 -15.17
CA THR A 13 -38.58 7.11 -14.71
C THR A 13 -39.19 6.40 -13.51
N SER A 14 -39.80 5.25 -13.80
CA SER A 14 -39.83 4.13 -12.87
C SER A 14 -38.37 3.85 -12.62
N SER A 15 -37.81 4.63 -11.71
CA SER A 15 -36.69 4.31 -10.87
C SER A 15 -37.10 3.02 -10.14
N CYS A 16 -37.10 1.92 -10.88
CA CYS A 16 -37.20 0.56 -10.38
C CYS A 16 -35.82 0.22 -9.80
N PHE A 17 -35.30 1.09 -8.93
CA PHE A 17 -34.33 0.72 -7.92
C PHE A 17 -35.10 -0.18 -6.95
N GLY A 18 -34.52 -1.31 -6.55
CA GLY A 18 -35.18 -2.37 -5.78
C GLY A 18 -36.21 -1.83 -4.79
N GLN A 19 -37.49 -1.86 -5.16
CA GLN A 19 -38.56 -1.42 -4.27
C GLN A 19 -38.81 -2.55 -3.28
N TYR A 20 -37.99 -2.58 -2.23
CA TYR A 20 -38.25 -3.42 -1.08
C TYR A 20 -39.59 -2.99 -0.47
N HIS A 21 -40.46 -3.97 -0.22
CA HIS A 21 -41.73 -3.68 0.42
C HIS A 21 -41.49 -3.26 1.87
N PHE A 22 -41.47 -1.95 2.11
CA PHE A 22 -41.39 -1.34 3.43
C PHE A 22 -42.79 -1.10 3.99
N ASP A 23 -43.07 -1.73 5.12
CA ASP A 23 -44.31 -1.57 5.86
C ASP A 23 -44.09 -0.64 7.06
N LYS A 24 -44.43 0.64 6.84
CA LYS A 24 -44.36 1.67 7.88
C LYS A 24 -45.17 1.33 9.13
N THR A 25 -46.24 0.54 9.03
CA THR A 25 -47.10 0.20 10.17
C THR A 25 -46.40 -0.68 11.21
N LYS A 26 -45.28 -1.32 10.85
CA LYS A 26 -44.44 -2.11 11.76
C LYS A 26 -43.41 -1.28 12.51
N ILE A 27 -43.29 0.01 12.22
CA ILE A 27 -42.35 0.91 12.87
C ILE A 27 -43.06 1.72 13.95
N SER A 28 -42.57 1.67 15.19
CA SER A 28 -43.17 2.48 16.25
C SER A 28 -42.90 3.97 16.04
N LYS A 29 -43.83 4.82 16.50
CA LYS A 29 -43.72 6.29 16.40
C LYS A 29 -42.38 6.82 16.93
N LYS A 30 -41.87 6.23 18.01
CA LYS A 30 -40.57 6.59 18.61
C LYS A 30 -39.42 6.35 17.64
N ILE A 31 -39.44 5.23 16.92
CA ILE A 31 -38.43 4.92 15.91
C ILE A 31 -38.61 5.82 14.68
N GLU A 32 -39.84 6.12 14.26
CA GLU A 32 -40.07 7.07 13.15
C GLU A 32 -39.44 8.45 13.39
N GLU A 33 -39.49 8.96 14.64
CA GLU A 33 -38.86 10.22 15.01
C GLU A 33 -37.33 10.18 14.90
N ILE A 34 -36.71 9.05 15.26
CA ILE A 34 -35.26 8.84 15.09
C ILE A 34 -34.91 8.75 13.60
N ILE A 35 -35.68 7.99 12.84
CA ILE A 35 -35.51 7.85 11.39
C ILE A 35 -35.63 9.19 10.67
N LYS A 36 -36.56 10.05 11.10
CA LYS A 36 -36.67 11.42 10.56
C LYS A 36 -35.36 12.19 10.72
N ARG A 37 -34.75 12.19 11.92
CA ARG A 37 -33.46 12.86 12.16
C ARG A 37 -32.32 12.27 11.33
N ILE A 38 -32.27 10.94 11.19
CA ILE A 38 -31.29 10.27 10.34
C ILE A 38 -31.40 10.71 8.89
N LYS A 39 -32.64 10.78 8.37
CA LYS A 39 -32.94 11.24 7.01
C LYS A 39 -32.65 12.71 6.78
N ASP A 40 -32.82 13.56 7.81
CA ASP A 40 -32.56 14.99 7.70
C ASP A 40 -31.06 15.27 7.46
N VAL A 41 -30.16 14.43 8.01
CA VAL A 41 -28.72 14.49 7.72
C VAL A 41 -28.35 13.73 6.43
N ASN A 42 -29.00 12.58 6.20
CA ASN A 42 -28.82 11.73 5.01
C ASN A 42 -27.36 11.35 4.69
N GLN A 43 -26.58 11.01 5.71
CA GLN A 43 -25.21 10.50 5.57
C GLN A 43 -24.95 9.42 6.64
N VAL A 44 -24.17 8.40 6.29
CA VAL A 44 -23.69 7.38 7.24
C VAL A 44 -22.37 7.83 7.84
N MET A 45 -22.37 8.23 9.11
CA MET A 45 -21.20 8.72 9.84
C MET A 45 -20.73 7.77 10.95
N GLY A 46 -19.41 7.69 11.14
CA GLY A 46 -18.75 7.02 12.27
C GLY A 46 -18.76 7.83 13.58
N ASN A 47 -18.12 7.28 14.63
CA ASN A 47 -18.09 7.86 15.98
C ASN A 47 -17.16 9.08 16.13
N ALA A 48 -16.21 9.24 15.23
CA ALA A 48 -15.29 10.36 15.15
C ALA A 48 -15.05 10.67 13.67
N VAL A 49 -15.34 11.92 13.28
CA VAL A 49 -15.27 12.37 11.88
C VAL A 49 -14.56 13.71 11.77
N TYR A 50 -14.09 14.02 10.56
CA TYR A 50 -13.29 15.20 10.22
C TYR A 50 -11.93 15.25 10.92
N TYR A 51 -11.15 16.28 10.61
CA TYR A 51 -9.78 16.46 11.11
C TYR A 51 -9.70 16.48 12.66
N GLU A 52 -10.72 17.04 13.29
CA GLU A 52 -10.79 17.18 14.76
C GLU A 52 -11.33 15.94 15.48
N GLY A 53 -11.72 14.87 14.76
CA GLY A 53 -12.25 13.65 15.37
C GLY A 53 -13.56 13.88 16.13
N ILE A 54 -14.41 14.78 15.62
CA ILE A 54 -15.65 15.19 16.27
C ILE A 54 -16.66 14.05 16.23
N LYS A 55 -17.33 13.79 17.36
CA LYS A 55 -18.48 12.90 17.39
C LYS A 55 -19.69 13.61 16.77
N PRO A 56 -20.22 13.15 15.62
CA PRO A 56 -21.30 13.86 14.95
C PRO A 56 -22.66 13.53 15.60
N PRO A 57 -23.62 14.48 15.65
CA PRO A 57 -24.99 14.20 16.11
C PRO A 57 -25.68 13.04 15.37
N GLN A 58 -25.29 12.83 14.11
CA GLN A 58 -25.78 11.72 13.31
C GLN A 58 -25.39 10.35 13.88
N TYR A 59 -24.19 10.23 14.46
CA TYR A 59 -23.79 9.01 15.15
C TYR A 59 -24.58 8.81 16.45
N ASP A 60 -24.96 9.89 17.14
CA ASP A 60 -25.86 9.78 18.29
C ASP A 60 -27.26 9.29 17.89
N ASN A 61 -27.81 9.77 16.76
CA ASN A 61 -29.06 9.23 16.20
C ASN A 61 -28.95 7.73 15.90
N PHE A 62 -27.82 7.27 15.37
CA PHE A 62 -27.57 5.84 15.15
C PHE A 62 -27.53 5.04 16.46
N ILE A 63 -26.77 5.52 17.46
CA ILE A 63 -26.71 4.86 18.77
C ILE A 63 -28.10 4.78 19.40
N GLU A 64 -28.89 5.85 19.28
CA GLU A 64 -30.26 5.87 19.75
C GLU A 64 -31.15 4.87 19.01
N LEU A 65 -31.07 4.78 17.68
CA LEU A 65 -31.77 3.78 16.87
C LEU A 65 -31.42 2.37 17.35
N ARG A 66 -30.11 2.06 17.42
CA ARG A 66 -29.61 0.75 17.83
C ARG A 66 -30.11 0.32 19.20
N ASN A 67 -30.14 1.24 20.16
CA ASN A 67 -30.50 0.93 21.54
C ASN A 67 -32.02 0.84 21.77
N LYS A 68 -32.84 1.45 20.91
CA LYS A 68 -34.29 1.57 21.12
C LYS A 68 -35.13 0.74 20.17
N ALA A 69 -34.65 0.47 18.95
CA ALA A 69 -35.40 -0.31 17.98
C ALA A 69 -35.38 -1.79 18.35
N THR A 70 -36.52 -2.45 18.16
CA THR A 70 -36.59 -3.90 18.25
C THR A 70 -35.93 -4.56 17.04
N GLN A 71 -35.51 -5.82 17.18
CA GLN A 71 -34.99 -6.60 16.05
C GLN A 71 -35.96 -6.61 14.85
N LYS A 72 -37.27 -6.70 15.11
CA LYS A 72 -38.30 -6.70 14.05
C LYS A 72 -38.38 -5.36 13.33
N GLU A 73 -38.31 -4.25 14.06
CA GLU A 73 -38.27 -2.91 13.45
C GLU A 73 -37.00 -2.73 12.63
N LEU A 74 -35.84 -3.14 13.14
CA LEU A 74 -34.59 -3.04 12.40
C LEU A 74 -34.61 -3.86 11.09
N LEU A 75 -35.14 -5.10 11.12
CA LEU A 75 -35.32 -5.92 9.92
C LEU A 75 -36.30 -5.31 8.91
N GLU A 76 -37.32 -4.60 9.38
CA GLU A 76 -38.22 -3.88 8.50
C GLU A 76 -37.54 -2.63 7.91
N LEU A 77 -36.74 -1.93 8.72
CA LEU A 77 -35.99 -0.74 8.30
C LEU A 77 -34.88 -1.03 7.29
N THR A 78 -34.37 -2.27 7.20
CA THR A 78 -33.50 -2.63 6.07
C THR A 78 -34.22 -2.54 4.73
N ASN A 79 -35.56 -2.48 4.69
CA ASN A 79 -36.33 -2.29 3.46
C ASN A 79 -36.70 -0.83 3.20
N HIS A 80 -36.31 0.09 4.07
CA HIS A 80 -36.76 1.48 4.02
C HIS A 80 -36.38 2.16 2.69
N PRO A 81 -37.23 3.05 2.12
CA PRO A 81 -36.96 3.75 0.85
C PRO A 81 -35.80 4.75 0.86
N ASN A 82 -34.99 4.80 1.92
CA ASN A 82 -33.83 5.70 2.03
C ASN A 82 -32.62 4.85 2.39
N GLY A 83 -31.58 4.87 1.54
CA GLY A 83 -30.41 4.00 1.70
C GLY A 83 -29.66 4.21 3.02
N VAL A 84 -29.58 5.44 3.53
CA VAL A 84 -28.90 5.73 4.81
C VAL A 84 -29.62 5.07 5.99
N VAL A 85 -30.96 5.06 5.96
CA VAL A 85 -31.77 4.34 6.95
C VAL A 85 -31.52 2.84 6.85
N ARG A 86 -31.48 2.28 5.63
CA ARG A 86 -31.17 0.85 5.43
C ARG A 86 -29.79 0.50 6.00
N CYS A 87 -28.77 1.30 5.70
CA CYS A 87 -27.40 1.13 6.20
C CYS A 87 -27.33 1.15 7.73
N TYR A 88 -27.95 2.15 8.37
CA TYR A 88 -27.95 2.22 9.83
C TYR A 88 -28.75 1.12 10.50
N ALA A 89 -29.87 0.69 9.90
CA ALA A 89 -30.63 -0.43 10.41
C ALA A 89 -29.83 -1.73 10.35
N PHE A 90 -29.16 -1.98 9.21
CA PHE A 90 -28.29 -3.15 9.05
C PHE A 90 -27.08 -3.09 10.01
N TRP A 91 -26.44 -1.93 10.13
CA TRP A 91 -25.34 -1.76 11.08
C TRP A 91 -25.80 -1.98 12.52
N ALA A 92 -27.00 -1.53 12.90
CA ALA A 92 -27.58 -1.84 14.22
C ALA A 92 -27.85 -3.35 14.40
N LEU A 93 -28.38 -4.03 13.38
CA LEU A 93 -28.57 -5.49 13.39
C LEU A 93 -27.26 -6.25 13.57
N SER A 94 -26.14 -5.71 13.05
CA SER A 94 -24.83 -6.37 13.16
C SER A 94 -24.38 -6.59 14.60
N TYR A 95 -24.85 -5.75 15.54
CA TYR A 95 -24.58 -5.89 16.97
C TYR A 95 -25.48 -6.94 17.68
N ILE A 96 -26.48 -7.50 16.99
CA ILE A 96 -27.41 -8.49 17.57
C ILE A 96 -26.97 -9.89 17.14
N GLN A 97 -26.28 -10.62 18.02
CA GLN A 97 -25.68 -11.93 17.72
C GLN A 97 -26.70 -12.99 17.26
N SER A 98 -27.95 -12.92 17.72
CA SER A 98 -29.01 -13.88 17.39
C SER A 98 -29.62 -13.71 15.99
N VAL A 99 -29.35 -12.60 15.30
CA VAL A 99 -29.88 -12.34 13.96
C VAL A 99 -29.01 -13.03 12.93
N ASP A 100 -29.56 -13.77 11.98
CA ASP A 100 -28.80 -14.17 10.78
C ASP A 100 -28.82 -13.02 9.76
N LEU A 101 -27.64 -12.50 9.42
CA LEU A 101 -27.49 -11.34 8.52
C LEU A 101 -27.35 -11.75 7.06
N LEU A 102 -26.93 -12.98 6.77
CA LEU A 102 -26.69 -13.42 5.40
C LEU A 102 -27.97 -13.36 4.55
N PRO A 103 -29.16 -13.79 5.03
CA PRO A 103 -30.40 -13.61 4.28
C PRO A 103 -30.74 -12.15 3.98
N VAL A 104 -30.38 -11.23 4.88
CA VAL A 104 -30.59 -9.79 4.66
C VAL A 104 -29.65 -9.27 3.58
N ILE A 105 -28.38 -9.66 3.60
CA ILE A 105 -27.42 -9.29 2.54
C ILE A 105 -27.87 -9.82 1.18
N ILE A 106 -28.25 -11.09 1.10
CA ILE A 106 -28.69 -11.70 -0.16
C ILE A 106 -29.94 -11.02 -0.70
N LYS A 107 -30.86 -10.62 0.18
CA LYS A 107 -32.05 -9.85 -0.22
C LYS A 107 -31.68 -8.51 -0.84
N HIS A 108 -30.59 -7.89 -0.39
CA HIS A 108 -30.13 -6.56 -0.82
C HIS A 108 -28.93 -6.62 -1.78
N ILE A 109 -28.74 -7.75 -2.47
CA ILE A 109 -27.56 -7.95 -3.33
C ILE A 109 -27.57 -7.09 -4.60
N ASP A 110 -28.73 -6.58 -4.99
CA ASP A 110 -28.94 -5.64 -6.10
C ASP A 110 -29.20 -4.20 -5.61
N ASP A 111 -28.98 -3.92 -4.33
CA ASP A 111 -29.13 -2.59 -3.75
C ASP A 111 -27.96 -1.66 -4.12
N ASP A 112 -28.06 -1.06 -5.29
CA ASP A 112 -27.04 -0.18 -5.88
C ASP A 112 -27.26 1.32 -5.62
N GLU A 113 -28.19 1.68 -4.70
CA GLU A 113 -28.37 3.06 -4.26
C GLU A 113 -27.09 3.58 -3.59
N PHE A 114 -26.55 4.69 -4.08
CA PHE A 114 -25.40 5.34 -3.45
C PHE A 114 -25.81 6.10 -2.19
N VAL A 115 -25.05 5.90 -1.12
CA VAL A 115 -25.14 6.66 0.13
C VAL A 115 -23.81 7.34 0.39
N SER A 116 -23.85 8.59 0.87
CA SER A 116 -22.63 9.24 1.34
C SER A 116 -22.22 8.69 2.70
N THR A 117 -20.93 8.41 2.85
CA THR A 117 -20.32 7.93 4.10
C THR A 117 -19.27 8.92 4.61
N GLN A 118 -19.05 8.95 5.93
CA GLN A 118 -17.99 9.71 6.57
C GLN A 118 -17.43 8.93 7.77
N PHE A 119 -16.22 8.42 7.63
CA PHE A 119 -15.52 7.70 8.70
C PHE A 119 -14.13 8.31 8.89
N GLY A 120 -13.87 8.86 10.08
CA GLY A 120 -12.66 9.66 10.31
C GLY A 120 -12.58 10.83 9.33
N CYS A 121 -11.42 11.00 8.69
CA CYS A 121 -11.19 12.03 7.68
C CYS A 121 -11.70 11.66 6.28
N ILE A 122 -12.18 10.44 6.07
CA ILE A 122 -12.55 9.92 4.75
C ILE A 122 -14.04 10.16 4.52
N ARG A 123 -14.35 10.95 3.49
CA ARG A 123 -15.69 11.09 2.91
C ARG A 123 -15.74 10.26 1.63
N ASP A 124 -16.78 9.45 1.48
CA ASP A 124 -16.95 8.61 0.30
C ASP A 124 -18.43 8.48 -0.12
N GLU A 125 -18.66 7.79 -1.24
CA GLU A 125 -19.96 7.29 -1.67
C GLU A 125 -19.90 5.77 -1.85
N GLU A 126 -20.83 5.06 -1.22
CA GLU A 126 -20.86 3.59 -1.23
C GLU A 126 -22.27 3.10 -1.59
N LYS A 127 -22.38 1.97 -2.29
CA LYS A 127 -23.68 1.33 -2.55
C LYS A 127 -24.19 0.67 -1.28
N VAL A 128 -25.49 0.71 -1.03
CA VAL A 128 -26.08 0.10 0.17
C VAL A 128 -25.72 -1.38 0.31
N GLY A 129 -25.77 -2.15 -0.79
CA GLY A 129 -25.39 -3.57 -0.78
C GLY A 129 -23.91 -3.79 -0.43
N ASP A 130 -23.02 -2.93 -0.94
CA ASP A 130 -21.58 -2.97 -0.60
C ASP A 130 -21.36 -2.62 0.88
N PHE A 131 -22.07 -1.60 1.40
CA PHE A 131 -22.03 -1.24 2.82
C PHE A 131 -22.45 -2.40 3.72
N PHE A 132 -23.51 -3.14 3.35
CA PHE A 132 -23.96 -4.30 4.11
C PHE A 132 -22.87 -5.38 4.18
N ILE A 133 -22.20 -5.65 3.05
CA ILE A 133 -21.10 -6.63 2.97
C ILE A 133 -19.88 -6.14 3.75
N ASN A 134 -19.54 -4.85 3.69
CA ASN A 134 -18.39 -4.31 4.41
C ASN A 134 -18.62 -4.28 5.94
N CYS A 135 -19.85 -4.03 6.37
CA CYS A 135 -20.22 -4.04 7.79
C CYS A 135 -19.95 -5.41 8.46
N ILE A 136 -20.21 -6.52 7.76
CA ILE A 136 -19.95 -7.90 8.25
C ILE A 136 -18.53 -8.41 7.97
N ASN A 137 -17.67 -7.61 7.33
CA ASN A 137 -16.25 -7.92 7.19
C ASN A 137 -15.40 -7.18 8.23
N SER A 138 -16.03 -6.35 9.07
CA SER A 138 -15.42 -5.62 10.18
C SER A 138 -15.28 -6.44 11.47
N ASP A 139 -14.63 -5.88 12.49
CA ASP A 139 -14.42 -6.55 13.79
C ASP A 139 -15.70 -6.81 14.60
N VAL A 140 -16.86 -6.28 14.16
CA VAL A 140 -18.14 -6.43 14.88
C VAL A 140 -18.72 -7.83 14.70
N ARG A 141 -18.65 -8.38 13.48
CA ARG A 141 -19.19 -9.70 13.14
C ARG A 141 -18.59 -10.16 11.83
N LYS A 142 -18.25 -11.45 11.71
CA LYS A 142 -17.71 -12.06 10.49
C LYS A 142 -18.57 -13.24 10.06
N LEU A 143 -18.76 -13.39 8.75
CA LEU A 143 -19.33 -14.62 8.19
C LEU A 143 -18.38 -15.79 8.41
N SER A 144 -18.95 -16.99 8.58
CA SER A 144 -18.19 -18.23 8.47
C SER A 144 -17.61 -18.39 7.07
N VAL A 145 -16.59 -19.25 6.93
CA VAL A 145 -16.00 -19.57 5.62
C VAL A 145 -17.05 -20.09 4.63
N SER A 146 -18.01 -20.92 5.08
CA SER A 146 -19.10 -21.44 4.25
C SER A 146 -20.07 -20.35 3.79
N GLU A 147 -20.45 -19.43 4.68
CA GLU A 147 -21.34 -18.32 4.34
C GLU A 147 -20.67 -17.34 3.39
N SER A 148 -19.38 -17.04 3.59
CA SER A 148 -18.59 -16.20 2.69
C SER A 148 -18.49 -16.82 1.29
N LYS A 149 -18.19 -18.13 1.18
CA LYS A 149 -18.19 -18.83 -0.12
C LYS A 149 -19.56 -18.81 -0.79
N TYR A 150 -20.64 -18.95 -0.01
CA TYR A 150 -21.99 -18.89 -0.55
C TYR A 150 -22.33 -17.49 -1.07
N LEU A 151 -22.02 -16.44 -0.30
CA LEU A 151 -22.18 -15.05 -0.73
C LEU A 151 -21.38 -14.75 -2.00
N ASP A 152 -20.12 -15.17 -2.08
CA ASP A 152 -19.28 -15.02 -3.28
C ASP A 152 -19.95 -15.67 -4.49
N SER A 153 -20.53 -16.87 -4.34
CA SER A 153 -21.30 -17.52 -5.40
C SER A 153 -22.52 -16.68 -5.81
N ILE A 154 -23.29 -16.13 -4.86
CA ILE A 154 -24.45 -15.30 -5.19
C ILE A 154 -24.02 -14.04 -5.96
N LEU A 155 -22.95 -13.36 -5.51
CA LEU A 155 -22.39 -12.17 -6.16
C LEU A 155 -21.96 -12.43 -7.60
N ILE A 156 -21.32 -13.57 -7.86
CA ILE A 156 -20.80 -13.93 -9.19
C ILE A 156 -21.92 -14.35 -10.15
N TYR A 157 -22.85 -15.17 -9.68
CA TYR A 157 -23.83 -15.85 -10.55
C TYR A 157 -25.18 -15.12 -10.68
N THR A 158 -25.39 -14.06 -9.90
CA THR A 158 -26.62 -13.25 -9.95
C THR A 158 -26.32 -11.88 -10.57
N PRO A 159 -27.17 -11.31 -11.44
CA PRO A 159 -27.04 -9.92 -11.88
C PRO A 159 -27.05 -8.96 -10.69
N ASN A 160 -26.05 -8.08 -10.61
CA ASN A 160 -25.92 -7.01 -9.62
C ASN A 160 -24.82 -6.05 -10.06
N GLN A 161 -24.74 -4.88 -9.43
CA GLN A 161 -23.73 -3.85 -9.74
C GLN A 161 -22.78 -3.58 -8.56
N LEU A 162 -22.74 -4.44 -7.55
CA LEU A 162 -21.93 -4.24 -6.35
C LEU A 162 -20.44 -4.41 -6.64
N TYR A 163 -19.61 -3.59 -6.01
CA TYR A 163 -18.15 -3.71 -6.12
C TYR A 163 -17.64 -5.01 -5.48
N ALA A 164 -18.33 -5.51 -4.45
CA ALA A 164 -18.05 -6.80 -3.81
C ALA A 164 -18.03 -7.99 -4.79
N LYS A 165 -18.67 -7.88 -5.96
CA LYS A 165 -18.57 -8.88 -7.03
C LYS A 165 -17.13 -9.06 -7.52
N GLU A 166 -16.38 -7.98 -7.65
CA GLU A 166 -15.00 -8.01 -8.14
C GLU A 166 -14.10 -8.81 -7.20
N ASP A 167 -14.23 -8.51 -5.92
CA ASP A 167 -13.62 -9.21 -4.80
C ASP A 167 -13.99 -10.71 -4.77
N ALA A 168 -15.26 -11.04 -4.99
CA ALA A 168 -15.72 -12.43 -5.06
C ALA A 168 -15.10 -13.17 -6.26
N ILE A 169 -15.01 -12.54 -7.43
CA ILE A 169 -14.37 -13.09 -8.62
C ILE A 169 -12.89 -13.41 -8.34
N ASP A 170 -12.19 -12.55 -7.62
CA ASP A 170 -10.77 -12.74 -7.32
C ASP A 170 -10.50 -13.91 -6.37
N ARG A 171 -11.40 -14.15 -5.41
CA ARG A 171 -11.34 -15.26 -4.44
C ARG A 171 -11.84 -16.60 -4.96
N ALA A 172 -12.61 -16.61 -6.04
CA ALA A 172 -13.28 -17.81 -6.53
C ALA A 172 -12.32 -18.92 -6.98
N GLU A 173 -12.71 -20.17 -6.70
CA GLU A 173 -11.97 -21.36 -7.11
C GLU A 173 -12.03 -21.57 -8.63
N LEU A 174 -10.89 -21.92 -9.24
CA LEU A 174 -10.78 -22.13 -10.69
C LEU A 174 -11.45 -23.45 -11.10
N THR A 175 -12.62 -23.36 -11.73
CA THR A 175 -13.44 -24.48 -12.18
C THR A 175 -13.96 -24.23 -13.60
N GLU A 176 -14.33 -25.28 -14.34
CA GLU A 176 -14.89 -25.11 -15.70
C GLU A 176 -16.20 -24.31 -15.72
N SER A 177 -17.05 -24.46 -14.71
CA SER A 177 -18.26 -23.65 -14.57
C SER A 177 -17.93 -22.18 -14.33
N PHE A 178 -16.96 -21.91 -13.45
CA PHE A 178 -16.52 -20.56 -13.17
C PHE A 178 -15.90 -19.90 -14.42
N TYR A 179 -15.06 -20.63 -15.17
CA TYR A 179 -14.52 -20.17 -16.45
C TYR A 179 -15.62 -19.68 -17.41
N LYS A 180 -16.67 -20.49 -17.62
CA LYS A 180 -17.79 -20.11 -18.48
C LYS A 180 -18.43 -18.82 -17.99
N ARG A 181 -18.64 -18.69 -16.69
CA ARG A 181 -19.24 -17.50 -16.09
C ARG A 181 -18.37 -16.26 -16.24
N VAL A 182 -17.08 -16.30 -15.88
CA VAL A 182 -16.21 -15.11 -16.01
C VAL A 182 -16.02 -14.71 -17.46
N ARG A 183 -15.96 -15.66 -18.40
CA ARG A 183 -15.91 -15.32 -19.83
C ARG A 183 -17.18 -14.61 -20.29
N GLU A 184 -18.36 -15.03 -19.82
CA GLU A 184 -19.60 -14.31 -20.07
C GLU A 184 -19.58 -12.90 -19.48
N LEU A 185 -19.09 -12.73 -18.24
CA LEU A 185 -18.96 -11.42 -17.58
C LEU A 185 -18.07 -10.46 -18.38
N VAL A 186 -16.93 -10.93 -18.90
CA VAL A 186 -16.05 -10.10 -19.73
C VAL A 186 -16.74 -9.69 -21.04
N ILE A 187 -17.43 -10.62 -21.70
CA ILE A 187 -18.01 -10.36 -23.02
C ILE A 187 -19.25 -9.46 -22.92
N LYS A 188 -20.16 -9.79 -22.01
CA LYS A 188 -21.49 -9.17 -21.88
C LYS A 188 -21.47 -7.94 -20.97
N GLU A 189 -20.77 -8.02 -19.83
CA GLU A 189 -20.79 -6.98 -18.79
C GLU A 189 -19.52 -6.09 -18.82
N LYS A 190 -18.51 -6.44 -19.64
CA LYS A 190 -17.21 -5.74 -19.69
C LYS A 190 -16.49 -5.70 -18.33
N ASN A 191 -16.77 -6.69 -17.46
CA ASN A 191 -16.22 -6.75 -16.12
C ASN A 191 -14.70 -6.98 -16.16
N GLN A 192 -13.95 -6.09 -15.50
CA GLN A 192 -12.49 -6.05 -15.58
C GLN A 192 -11.82 -7.07 -14.66
N SER A 193 -12.36 -7.32 -13.47
CA SER A 193 -11.86 -8.38 -12.58
C SER A 193 -12.10 -9.77 -13.18
N ALA A 194 -13.20 -9.95 -13.92
CA ALA A 194 -13.44 -11.16 -14.70
C ALA A 194 -12.39 -11.36 -15.82
N LEU A 195 -11.86 -10.27 -16.43
CA LEU A 195 -10.79 -10.35 -17.42
C LEU A 195 -9.51 -10.93 -16.81
N VAL A 196 -9.15 -10.44 -15.62
CA VAL A 196 -8.01 -10.96 -14.85
C VAL A 196 -8.25 -12.42 -14.44
N ALA A 197 -9.48 -12.77 -14.04
CA ALA A 197 -9.83 -14.15 -13.69
C ALA A 197 -9.74 -15.12 -14.88
N ILE A 198 -10.22 -14.76 -16.08
CA ILE A 198 -10.11 -15.64 -17.25
C ILE A 198 -8.65 -15.90 -17.64
N ALA A 199 -7.76 -14.93 -17.46
CA ALA A 199 -6.34 -15.10 -17.75
C ALA A 199 -5.68 -16.19 -16.89
N LYS A 200 -6.17 -16.43 -15.66
CA LYS A 200 -5.68 -17.52 -14.79
C LYS A 200 -5.83 -18.92 -15.45
N TYR A 201 -6.77 -19.08 -16.39
CA TYR A 201 -6.97 -20.34 -17.13
C TYR A 201 -6.05 -20.53 -18.34
N LYS A 202 -5.38 -19.46 -18.80
CA LYS A 202 -4.35 -19.51 -19.87
C LYS A 202 -4.82 -20.17 -21.16
N ARG A 203 -6.01 -19.82 -21.64
CA ARG A 203 -6.58 -20.42 -22.87
C ARG A 203 -6.34 -19.53 -24.08
N GLU A 204 -5.88 -20.16 -25.16
CA GLU A 204 -5.61 -19.52 -26.46
C GLU A 204 -6.78 -18.67 -26.98
N GLN A 205 -8.01 -19.17 -26.83
CA GLN A 205 -9.22 -18.47 -27.30
C GLN A 205 -9.50 -17.13 -26.58
N ASP A 206 -8.84 -16.86 -25.47
CA ASP A 206 -9.01 -15.63 -24.68
C ASP A 206 -7.91 -14.58 -24.97
N VAL A 207 -6.88 -14.93 -25.75
CA VAL A 207 -5.78 -14.02 -26.15
C VAL A 207 -6.33 -12.75 -26.80
N SER A 208 -7.19 -12.89 -27.82
CA SER A 208 -7.81 -11.74 -28.49
C SER A 208 -8.71 -10.94 -27.56
N LEU A 209 -9.31 -11.57 -26.54
CA LEU A 209 -10.18 -10.89 -25.60
C LEU A 209 -9.37 -9.99 -24.66
N ILE A 210 -8.20 -10.45 -24.21
CA ILE A 210 -7.26 -9.68 -23.40
C ILE A 210 -6.66 -8.53 -24.20
N LEU A 211 -6.19 -8.77 -25.44
CA LEU A 211 -5.61 -7.73 -26.30
C LEU A 211 -6.55 -6.57 -26.62
N ASN A 212 -7.84 -6.86 -26.77
CA ASN A 212 -8.84 -5.87 -27.16
C ASN A 212 -9.43 -5.10 -25.97
N ASN A 213 -8.98 -5.37 -24.74
CA ASN A 213 -9.45 -4.63 -23.57
C ASN A 213 -8.89 -3.20 -23.58
N LYS A 214 -9.71 -2.23 -23.18
CA LYS A 214 -9.36 -0.81 -23.24
C LYS A 214 -8.72 -0.27 -21.97
N ASN A 215 -8.73 -1.04 -20.89
CA ASN A 215 -8.17 -0.64 -19.62
C ASN A 215 -6.78 -1.24 -19.45
N ASP A 216 -5.75 -0.42 -19.58
CA ASP A 216 -4.35 -0.85 -19.52
C ASP A 216 -4.01 -1.57 -18.20
N TYR A 217 -4.53 -1.09 -17.06
CA TYR A 217 -4.25 -1.69 -15.75
C TYR A 217 -4.66 -3.16 -15.67
N TYR A 218 -5.91 -3.49 -16.00
CA TYR A 218 -6.38 -4.88 -15.97
C TYR A 218 -5.81 -5.72 -17.12
N THR A 219 -5.52 -5.08 -18.26
CA THR A 219 -4.89 -5.74 -19.41
C THR A 219 -3.49 -6.23 -19.05
N TYR A 220 -2.66 -5.38 -18.46
CA TYR A 220 -1.32 -5.75 -17.99
C TYR A 220 -1.37 -6.85 -16.93
N GLN A 221 -2.31 -6.78 -15.98
CA GLN A 221 -2.49 -7.84 -14.99
C GLN A 221 -2.85 -9.19 -15.62
N ALA A 222 -3.83 -9.20 -16.54
CA ALA A 222 -4.23 -10.41 -17.25
C ALA A 222 -3.06 -11.00 -18.06
N MET A 223 -2.33 -10.17 -18.82
CA MET A 223 -1.16 -10.60 -19.58
C MET A 223 -0.04 -11.14 -18.69
N ALA A 224 0.15 -10.61 -17.48
CA ALA A 224 1.17 -11.10 -16.55
C ALA A 224 0.82 -12.47 -15.94
N LEU A 225 -0.47 -12.77 -15.79
CA LEU A 225 -0.95 -14.09 -15.35
C LEU A 225 -0.89 -15.12 -16.49
N PHE A 226 -1.06 -14.67 -17.73
CA PHE A 226 -0.98 -15.48 -18.93
C PHE A 226 0.03 -14.90 -19.94
N PRO A 227 1.35 -15.03 -19.71
CA PRO A 227 2.34 -14.58 -20.68
C PRO A 227 2.19 -15.36 -21.99
N HIS A 228 1.79 -14.69 -23.07
CA HIS A 228 1.53 -15.27 -24.38
C HIS A 228 2.27 -14.48 -25.49
N PRO A 229 2.94 -15.13 -26.46
CA PRO A 229 3.75 -14.43 -27.46
C PRO A 229 3.02 -13.30 -28.20
N ASP A 230 1.72 -13.46 -28.48
CA ASP A 230 0.92 -12.45 -29.18
C ASP A 230 0.74 -11.13 -28.42
N PHE A 231 1.03 -11.09 -27.11
CA PHE A 231 1.00 -9.85 -26.35
C PHE A 231 2.30 -9.05 -26.44
N LEU A 232 3.41 -9.68 -26.85
CA LEU A 232 4.72 -9.02 -26.90
C LEU A 232 4.78 -7.82 -27.87
N PRO A 233 4.21 -7.87 -29.09
CA PRO A 233 4.18 -6.69 -29.97
C PRO A 233 3.43 -5.51 -29.35
N PHE A 234 2.30 -5.79 -28.67
CA PHE A 234 1.55 -4.76 -27.96
C PHE A 234 2.38 -4.13 -26.84
N LEU A 235 3.03 -4.94 -25.99
CA LEU A 235 3.89 -4.46 -24.91
C LEU A 235 5.09 -3.67 -25.42
N GLN A 236 5.71 -4.11 -26.52
CA GLN A 236 6.82 -3.40 -27.14
C GLN A 236 6.38 -2.02 -27.67
N ASN A 237 5.23 -1.93 -28.34
CA ASN A 237 4.72 -0.66 -28.83
C ASN A 237 4.40 0.30 -27.67
N LYS A 238 3.73 -0.21 -26.63
CA LYS A 238 3.46 0.56 -25.41
C LYS A 238 4.73 1.07 -24.76
N LEU A 239 5.76 0.23 -24.65
CA LEU A 239 7.06 0.64 -24.12
C LEU A 239 7.66 1.79 -24.94
N ILE A 240 7.70 1.67 -26.27
CA ILE A 240 8.27 2.70 -27.15
C ILE A 240 7.56 4.05 -26.98
N GLU A 241 6.22 4.04 -26.86
CA GLU A 241 5.44 5.25 -26.59
C GLU A 241 5.94 5.98 -25.34
N THR A 242 6.24 5.24 -24.26
CA THR A 242 6.68 5.84 -22.98
C THR A 242 8.05 6.53 -23.02
N LEU A 243 8.95 6.14 -23.94
CA LEU A 243 10.35 6.59 -23.92
C LEU A 243 10.53 8.08 -24.25
N GLY A 244 9.52 8.66 -24.91
CA GLY A 244 9.49 10.06 -25.31
C GLY A 244 8.79 10.99 -24.33
N ASP A 245 8.13 10.45 -23.30
CA ASP A 245 7.27 11.22 -22.41
C ASP A 245 8.09 12.04 -21.40
N ASP A 246 7.61 13.25 -21.11
CA ASP A 246 8.22 14.17 -20.15
C ASP A 246 7.61 14.09 -18.73
N HIS A 247 6.57 13.25 -18.58
CA HIS A 247 5.91 12.88 -17.34
C HIS A 247 5.80 11.36 -17.21
N PHE A 248 5.68 10.83 -15.99
CA PHE A 248 5.45 9.39 -15.79
C PHE A 248 3.95 9.06 -15.71
N ASP A 249 3.59 7.86 -16.17
CA ASP A 249 2.28 7.25 -15.90
C ASP A 249 2.46 6.07 -14.94
N SER A 250 1.56 5.96 -13.96
CA SER A 250 1.52 4.83 -13.02
C SER A 250 1.25 3.49 -13.71
N ALA A 251 0.58 3.48 -14.87
CA ALA A 251 0.31 2.28 -15.66
C ALA A 251 1.59 1.60 -16.16
N TRP A 252 2.70 2.34 -16.32
CA TRP A 252 3.98 1.78 -16.75
C TRP A 252 4.51 0.72 -15.77
N ARG A 253 4.20 0.85 -14.48
CA ARG A 253 4.53 -0.17 -13.48
C ARG A 253 3.90 -1.52 -13.82
N GLY A 254 2.64 -1.51 -14.27
CA GLY A 254 1.94 -2.69 -14.77
C GLY A 254 2.63 -3.27 -16.00
N MET A 255 2.92 -2.42 -16.99
CA MET A 255 3.60 -2.82 -18.22
C MET A 255 4.95 -3.50 -17.97
N TYR A 256 5.85 -2.90 -17.17
CA TYR A 256 7.14 -3.49 -16.84
C TYR A 256 7.01 -4.80 -16.09
N ALA A 257 6.07 -4.88 -15.14
CA ALA A 257 5.76 -6.12 -14.44
C ALA A 257 5.28 -7.22 -15.41
N THR A 258 4.45 -6.87 -16.39
CA THR A 258 4.00 -7.79 -17.44
C THR A 258 5.15 -8.25 -18.32
N ILE A 259 6.01 -7.35 -18.80
CA ILE A 259 7.19 -7.74 -19.60
C ILE A 259 8.07 -8.70 -18.79
N ALA A 260 8.37 -8.36 -17.52
CA ALA A 260 9.20 -9.20 -16.65
C ALA A 260 8.61 -10.60 -16.40
N SER A 261 7.27 -10.75 -16.43
CA SER A 261 6.61 -12.04 -16.21
C SER A 261 6.93 -13.13 -17.25
N TYR A 262 7.39 -12.75 -18.45
CA TYR A 262 7.74 -13.69 -19.54
C TYR A 262 9.01 -14.49 -19.29
N LYS A 263 9.96 -13.93 -18.54
CA LYS A 263 11.21 -14.60 -18.10
C LYS A 263 12.01 -15.24 -19.24
N ASN A 264 12.06 -14.58 -20.40
CA ASN A 264 12.74 -15.03 -21.60
C ASN A 264 13.62 -13.92 -22.21
N ASP A 265 14.38 -14.25 -23.26
CA ASP A 265 15.33 -13.32 -23.88
C ASP A 265 14.65 -12.07 -24.43
N LYS A 266 13.43 -12.20 -24.99
CA LYS A 266 12.70 -11.05 -25.52
C LYS A 266 12.28 -10.09 -24.41
N ALA A 267 11.87 -10.61 -23.25
CA ALA A 267 11.58 -9.78 -22.10
C ALA A 267 12.83 -9.05 -21.59
N LEU A 268 13.98 -9.75 -21.50
CA LEU A 268 15.25 -9.13 -21.14
C LEU A 268 15.62 -8.00 -22.11
N GLU A 269 15.50 -8.22 -23.42
CA GLU A 269 15.75 -7.20 -24.46
C GLU A 269 14.86 -5.98 -24.25
N LEU A 270 13.55 -6.16 -24.04
CA LEU A 270 12.62 -5.06 -23.83
C LEU A 270 12.93 -4.27 -22.54
N LEU A 271 13.28 -4.96 -21.45
CA LEU A 271 13.63 -4.32 -20.18
C LEU A 271 14.97 -3.56 -20.24
N GLN A 272 15.84 -3.86 -21.21
CA GLN A 272 17.10 -3.13 -21.42
C GLN A 272 16.91 -1.78 -22.13
N ILE A 273 15.85 -1.62 -22.93
CA ILE A 273 15.61 -0.42 -23.75
C ILE A 273 15.62 0.88 -22.92
N PRO A 274 14.93 0.98 -21.76
CA PRO A 274 14.84 2.24 -21.02
C PRO A 274 16.17 2.73 -20.46
N PHE A 275 17.15 1.84 -20.29
CA PHE A 275 18.49 2.23 -19.83
C PHE A 275 19.27 3.06 -20.85
N THR A 276 18.83 3.10 -22.11
CA THR A 276 19.58 3.74 -23.20
C THR A 276 18.73 4.68 -24.06
N GLN A 277 17.41 4.52 -24.08
CA GLN A 277 16.54 5.20 -25.04
C GLN A 277 15.57 6.22 -24.43
N VAL A 278 15.53 6.37 -23.09
CA VAL A 278 14.69 7.39 -22.45
C VAL A 278 15.27 8.79 -22.72
N LYS A 279 14.45 9.70 -23.27
CA LYS A 279 14.91 11.03 -23.67
C LYS A 279 15.14 11.97 -22.49
N HIS A 280 14.35 11.82 -21.43
CA HIS A 280 14.30 12.75 -20.30
C HIS A 280 14.93 12.14 -19.05
N LYS A 281 16.08 12.69 -18.60
CA LYS A 281 16.82 12.16 -17.44
C LYS A 281 15.98 12.16 -16.15
N HIS A 282 15.11 13.14 -15.96
CA HIS A 282 14.22 13.18 -14.78
C HIS A 282 13.12 12.12 -14.84
N ILE A 283 12.82 11.55 -16.02
CA ILE A 283 11.87 10.44 -16.21
C ILE A 283 12.55 9.09 -16.14
N GLN A 284 13.81 8.99 -16.58
CA GLN A 284 14.59 7.75 -16.53
C GLN A 284 14.55 7.07 -15.14
N LYS A 285 14.64 7.86 -14.06
CA LYS A 285 14.55 7.33 -12.69
C LYS A 285 13.27 6.53 -12.42
N TYR A 286 12.12 6.95 -12.95
CA TYR A 286 10.84 6.25 -12.75
C TYR A 286 10.81 4.93 -13.53
N HIS A 287 11.37 4.91 -14.75
CA HIS A 287 11.56 3.66 -15.48
C HIS A 287 12.44 2.69 -14.70
N MET A 288 13.57 3.16 -14.16
CA MET A 288 14.47 2.31 -13.39
C MET A 288 13.79 1.76 -12.13
N GLU A 289 13.05 2.59 -11.39
CA GLU A 289 12.26 2.18 -10.22
C GLU A 289 11.19 1.14 -10.59
N PHE A 290 10.47 1.32 -11.70
CA PHE A 290 9.43 0.39 -12.14
C PHE A 290 9.99 -0.94 -12.65
N ILE A 291 11.10 -0.91 -13.40
CA ILE A 291 11.78 -2.14 -13.83
C ILE A 291 12.32 -2.85 -12.58
N PHE A 292 12.92 -2.14 -11.62
CA PHE A 292 13.47 -2.76 -10.41
C PHE A 292 12.37 -3.49 -9.63
N GLY A 293 11.23 -2.83 -9.39
CA GLY A 293 10.07 -3.48 -8.76
C GLY A 293 9.49 -4.65 -9.57
N ALA A 294 9.54 -4.59 -10.91
CA ALA A 294 9.14 -5.70 -11.77
C ALA A 294 10.07 -6.90 -11.65
N LEU A 295 11.39 -6.67 -11.57
CA LEU A 295 12.40 -7.72 -11.40
C LEU A 295 12.35 -8.36 -10.02
N GLU A 296 12.05 -7.59 -8.96
CA GLU A 296 11.79 -8.15 -7.63
C GLU A 296 10.59 -9.12 -7.68
N LYS A 297 9.47 -8.68 -8.28
CA LYS A 297 8.24 -9.45 -8.33
C LYS A 297 8.35 -10.70 -9.22
N PHE A 298 9.05 -10.60 -10.35
CA PHE A 298 9.16 -11.65 -11.36
C PHE A 298 10.58 -12.16 -11.56
N TYR A 299 11.36 -12.23 -10.48
CA TYR A 299 12.74 -12.68 -10.54
C TYR A 299 12.93 -13.96 -11.37
N SER A 300 14.00 -13.94 -12.16
CA SER A 300 14.49 -15.04 -12.98
C SER A 300 16.00 -14.83 -13.20
N PRO A 301 16.84 -15.90 -13.20
CA PRO A 301 18.28 -15.78 -13.45
C PRO A 301 18.65 -15.03 -14.74
N ILE A 302 17.79 -15.06 -15.76
CA ILE A 302 17.98 -14.32 -17.01
C ILE A 302 18.07 -12.79 -16.80
N TYR A 303 17.49 -12.27 -15.71
CA TYR A 303 17.52 -10.84 -15.37
C TYR A 303 18.70 -10.44 -14.47
N GLU A 304 19.56 -11.38 -14.06
CA GLU A 304 20.76 -11.07 -13.26
C GLU A 304 21.64 -9.95 -13.87
N PRO A 305 21.86 -9.89 -15.20
CA PRO A 305 22.60 -8.78 -15.80
C PRO A 305 21.98 -7.39 -15.57
N LEU A 306 20.64 -7.31 -15.54
CA LEU A 306 19.94 -6.06 -15.25
C LEU A 306 20.08 -5.68 -13.78
N LEU A 307 19.99 -6.65 -12.86
CA LEU A 307 20.16 -6.38 -11.43
C LEU A 307 21.59 -5.88 -11.11
N TRP A 308 22.61 -6.46 -11.75
CA TRP A 308 23.98 -5.93 -11.65
C TRP A 308 24.06 -4.48 -12.14
N ARG A 309 23.48 -4.21 -13.31
CA ARG A 309 23.47 -2.87 -13.91
C ARG A 309 22.75 -1.86 -13.02
N MET A 310 21.60 -2.24 -12.46
CA MET A 310 20.83 -1.40 -11.55
C MET A 310 21.61 -1.03 -10.30
N TRP A 311 22.33 -1.98 -9.70
CA TRP A 311 23.16 -1.68 -8.55
C TRP A 311 24.36 -0.79 -8.93
N GLU A 312 25.03 -1.11 -10.04
CA GLU A 312 26.28 -0.46 -10.46
C GLU A 312 26.09 0.96 -10.98
N ASP A 313 25.08 1.16 -11.84
CA ASP A 313 24.83 2.40 -12.59
C ASP A 313 23.77 3.28 -11.92
N GLU A 314 22.72 2.66 -11.34
CA GLU A 314 21.54 3.38 -10.85
C GLU A 314 21.43 3.42 -9.31
N ASN A 315 22.39 2.80 -8.59
CA ASN A 315 22.39 2.64 -7.14
C ASN A 315 21.08 1.99 -6.60
N LEU A 316 20.47 1.10 -7.39
CA LEU A 316 19.25 0.38 -7.06
C LEU A 316 19.59 -1.06 -6.67
N VAL A 317 19.50 -1.36 -5.37
CA VAL A 317 19.62 -2.71 -4.82
C VAL A 317 18.78 -2.82 -3.55
N ASP A 318 18.24 -3.99 -3.27
CA ASP A 318 17.55 -4.29 -2.03
C ASP A 318 18.23 -5.49 -1.36
N LEU A 319 17.73 -5.88 -0.19
CA LEU A 319 18.35 -6.98 0.55
C LEU A 319 18.25 -8.31 -0.18
N GLN A 320 17.15 -8.57 -0.88
CA GLN A 320 16.98 -9.81 -1.60
C GLN A 320 17.95 -9.89 -2.78
N ASN A 321 18.02 -8.85 -3.60
CA ASN A 321 18.92 -8.81 -4.75
C ASN A 321 20.39 -8.80 -4.31
N PHE A 322 20.76 -8.10 -3.23
CA PHE A 322 22.11 -8.18 -2.67
C PHE A 322 22.52 -9.62 -2.36
N LYS A 323 21.67 -10.38 -1.66
CA LYS A 323 21.96 -11.79 -1.32
C LYS A 323 22.13 -12.66 -2.56
N ILE A 324 21.25 -12.49 -3.55
CA ILE A 324 21.31 -13.22 -4.83
C ILE A 324 22.63 -12.93 -5.54
N LEU A 325 22.93 -11.64 -5.76
CA LEU A 325 24.11 -11.20 -6.50
C LEU A 325 25.41 -11.55 -5.77
N TYR A 326 25.43 -11.43 -4.44
CA TYR A 326 26.56 -11.83 -3.61
C TYR A 326 26.84 -13.34 -3.67
N TYR A 327 25.80 -14.18 -3.67
CA TYR A 327 25.98 -15.62 -3.87
C TYR A 327 26.55 -15.95 -5.26
N LYS A 328 26.15 -15.20 -6.28
CA LYS A 328 26.55 -15.43 -7.68
C LYS A 328 27.96 -14.97 -7.99
N ASN A 329 28.31 -13.75 -7.61
CA ASN A 329 29.64 -13.18 -7.78
C ASN A 329 29.99 -12.34 -6.57
N ALA A 330 30.54 -13.03 -5.59
CA ALA A 330 30.80 -12.47 -4.29
C ALA A 330 31.90 -11.39 -4.32
N GLU A 331 32.81 -11.43 -5.31
CA GLU A 331 33.83 -10.41 -5.51
C GLU A 331 33.23 -9.12 -6.08
N LYS A 332 32.45 -9.22 -7.17
CA LYS A 332 31.77 -8.05 -7.74
C LYS A 332 30.81 -7.42 -6.73
N ALA A 333 30.05 -8.23 -5.99
CA ALA A 333 29.15 -7.73 -4.95
C ALA A 333 29.91 -7.06 -3.81
N PHE A 334 31.08 -7.56 -3.42
CA PHE A 334 31.92 -6.91 -2.41
C PHE A 334 32.41 -5.54 -2.87
N GLU A 335 32.87 -5.40 -4.11
CA GLU A 335 33.29 -4.12 -4.68
C GLU A 335 32.14 -3.10 -4.73
N LEU A 336 30.95 -3.52 -5.18
CA LEU A 336 29.77 -2.66 -5.20
C LEU A 336 29.26 -2.33 -3.79
N ALA A 337 29.35 -3.26 -2.84
CA ALA A 337 29.02 -2.99 -1.44
C ALA A 337 29.94 -1.92 -0.84
N LYS A 338 31.25 -1.96 -1.12
CA LYS A 338 32.17 -0.89 -0.71
C LYS A 338 31.75 0.46 -1.30
N LYS A 339 31.48 0.52 -2.60
CA LYS A 339 31.01 1.76 -3.28
C LYS A 339 29.71 2.28 -2.68
N THR A 340 28.79 1.37 -2.33
CA THR A 340 27.50 1.71 -1.71
C THR A 340 27.72 2.29 -0.30
N ILE A 341 28.52 1.63 0.53
CA ILE A 341 28.82 2.10 1.89
C ILE A 341 29.61 3.40 1.87
N GLU A 342 30.49 3.57 0.89
CA GLU A 342 31.25 4.80 0.72
C GLU A 342 30.37 6.02 0.42
N ASN A 343 29.24 5.80 -0.25
CA ASN A 343 28.27 6.83 -0.67
C ASN A 343 26.88 6.55 -0.09
N ALA A 344 26.81 6.12 1.18
CA ALA A 344 25.57 5.61 1.77
C ALA A 344 24.43 6.66 1.83
N ASP A 345 24.73 7.96 1.81
CA ASP A 345 23.71 9.02 1.75
C ASP A 345 22.96 9.05 0.42
N ASP A 346 23.64 8.78 -0.70
CA ASP A 346 23.01 8.73 -2.03
C ASP A 346 21.98 7.59 -2.10
N PHE A 347 22.22 6.53 -1.32
CA PHE A 347 21.38 5.35 -1.24
C PHE A 347 20.11 5.55 -0.38
N TYR A 348 20.14 6.48 0.59
CA TYR A 348 19.00 6.80 1.46
C TYR A 348 17.77 7.20 0.65
N TYR A 349 17.98 8.11 -0.31
CA TYR A 349 16.90 8.69 -1.11
C TYR A 349 16.31 7.71 -2.11
N THR A 350 17.07 6.68 -2.50
CA THR A 350 16.58 5.59 -3.34
C THR A 350 15.64 4.67 -2.55
N LYS A 351 15.98 4.34 -1.29
CA LYS A 351 15.13 3.52 -0.40
C LYS A 351 13.81 4.21 -0.05
N VAL A 352 13.83 5.53 0.19
CA VAL A 352 12.62 6.33 0.48
C VAL A 352 11.65 6.37 -0.70
N ARG A 353 12.14 6.25 -1.94
CA ARG A 353 11.29 6.24 -3.15
C ARG A 353 10.62 4.90 -3.44
N LEU A 354 11.13 3.80 -2.88
CA LEU A 354 10.69 2.44 -3.20
C LEU A 354 9.60 1.88 -2.26
N ASP A 355 9.14 2.65 -1.28
CA ASP A 355 8.04 2.32 -0.34
C ASP A 355 7.95 0.84 0.05
N LYS A 356 8.79 0.42 1.01
CA LYS A 356 8.52 -0.75 1.85
C LYS A 356 8.88 -0.44 3.29
N THR A 357 7.88 0.04 4.02
CA THR A 357 7.82 0.04 5.47
C THR A 357 7.68 -1.39 5.96
N ASP A 358 8.79 -1.98 6.42
CA ASP A 358 8.76 -3.06 7.39
C ASP A 358 9.86 -2.77 8.42
N GLU A 359 9.46 -2.25 9.59
CA GLU A 359 10.36 -1.92 10.72
C GLU A 359 11.17 -3.13 11.23
N LYS A 360 10.90 -4.35 10.75
CA LYS A 360 11.52 -5.61 11.19
C LYS A 360 12.54 -6.21 10.24
N SER A 361 12.74 -5.68 9.04
CA SER A 361 13.75 -6.20 8.11
C SER A 361 15.16 -5.70 8.47
N PRO A 362 16.19 -6.56 8.48
CA PRO A 362 17.54 -6.14 8.79
C PRO A 362 18.04 -5.12 7.76
N ASP A 363 18.79 -4.12 8.22
CA ASP A 363 19.22 -3.02 7.36
C ASP A 363 20.26 -3.52 6.34
N LEU A 364 20.03 -3.21 5.05
CA LEU A 364 20.91 -3.60 3.96
C LEU A 364 22.34 -3.07 4.15
N LEU A 365 22.50 -1.82 4.61
CA LEU A 365 23.82 -1.23 4.82
C LEU A 365 24.57 -1.95 5.94
N GLU A 366 23.86 -2.40 6.98
CA GLU A 366 24.47 -3.21 8.03
C GLU A 366 24.98 -4.56 7.47
N ILE A 367 24.15 -5.24 6.67
CA ILE A 367 24.53 -6.53 6.07
C ILE A 367 25.70 -6.38 5.09
N MET A 368 25.71 -5.32 4.29
CA MET A 368 26.83 -4.99 3.41
C MET A 368 28.10 -4.73 4.23
N LEU A 369 28.00 -3.95 5.31
CA LEU A 369 29.12 -3.63 6.16
C LEU A 369 29.69 -4.86 6.86
N ASP A 370 28.84 -5.76 7.37
CA ASP A 370 29.26 -7.04 7.96
C ASP A 370 29.94 -7.94 6.92
N SER A 371 29.44 -7.94 5.68
CA SER A 371 30.07 -8.67 4.56
C SER A 371 31.45 -8.11 4.23
N ILE A 372 31.60 -6.79 4.26
CA ILE A 372 32.90 -6.13 4.04
C ILE A 372 33.84 -6.45 5.20
N LEU A 373 33.37 -6.34 6.44
CA LEU A 373 34.14 -6.62 7.65
C LEU A 373 34.68 -8.06 7.67
N ALA A 374 33.86 -9.03 7.27
CA ALA A 374 34.25 -10.44 7.21
C ALA A 374 35.36 -10.72 6.19
N ARG A 375 35.44 -9.94 5.11
CA ARG A 375 36.45 -10.08 4.04
C ARG A 375 37.69 -9.24 4.26
N ASN A 376 37.49 -7.97 4.59
CA ASN A 376 38.54 -6.97 4.72
C ASN A 376 38.20 -6.00 5.85
N ARG A 377 38.62 -6.38 7.06
CA ARG A 377 38.39 -5.59 8.28
C ARG A 377 38.95 -4.17 8.17
N PHE A 378 40.15 -4.00 7.61
CA PHE A 378 40.79 -2.70 7.49
C PHE A 378 39.94 -1.72 6.67
N VAL A 379 39.48 -2.16 5.49
CA VAL A 379 38.60 -1.36 4.63
C VAL A 379 37.26 -1.06 5.32
N ALA A 380 36.66 -2.03 6.02
CA ALA A 380 35.43 -1.79 6.79
C ALA A 380 35.63 -0.70 7.86
N ILE A 381 36.75 -0.74 8.59
CA ILE A 381 37.10 0.26 9.60
C ILE A 381 37.25 1.66 8.96
N GLU A 382 37.94 1.76 7.82
CA GLU A 382 38.08 3.04 7.10
C GLU A 382 36.72 3.60 6.67
N LEU A 383 35.86 2.75 6.11
CA LEU A 383 34.52 3.13 5.69
C LEU A 383 33.64 3.57 6.87
N ILE A 384 33.69 2.87 8.00
CA ILE A 384 32.97 3.28 9.23
C ILE A 384 33.48 4.65 9.70
N ASN A 385 34.81 4.85 9.74
CA ASN A 385 35.41 6.12 10.14
C ASN A 385 35.04 7.28 9.22
N LYS A 386 35.01 7.05 7.90
CA LYS A 386 34.56 8.04 6.91
C LYS A 386 33.10 8.41 7.16
N ASN A 387 32.22 7.43 7.28
CA ASN A 387 30.79 7.67 7.45
C ASN A 387 30.45 8.33 8.79
N ILE A 388 31.08 7.93 9.91
CA ILE A 388 30.89 8.61 11.20
C ILE A 388 31.13 10.12 11.12
N ARG A 389 32.10 10.57 10.30
CA ARG A 389 32.41 12.00 10.15
C ARG A 389 31.37 12.77 9.33
N GLY A 390 30.73 12.12 8.36
CA GLY A 390 30.03 12.81 7.28
C GLY A 390 28.54 12.49 7.14
N ILE A 391 28.13 11.26 7.44
CA ILE A 391 26.82 10.71 7.06
C ILE A 391 25.63 11.49 7.64
N ASN A 392 24.50 11.43 6.96
CA ASN A 392 23.25 12.02 7.40
C ASN A 392 22.66 11.33 8.65
N VAL A 393 21.74 12.03 9.32
CA VAL A 393 21.11 11.61 10.59
C VAL A 393 20.43 10.24 10.54
N HIS A 394 19.84 9.86 9.41
CA HIS A 394 19.08 8.63 9.26
C HIS A 394 19.99 7.39 9.20
N HIS A 395 21.23 7.54 8.71
CA HIS A 395 22.19 6.44 8.60
C HIS A 395 23.27 6.46 9.69
N PHE A 396 23.49 7.59 10.36
CA PHE A 396 24.47 7.70 11.44
C PHE A 396 24.37 6.58 12.50
N PRO A 397 23.17 6.18 12.98
CA PRO A 397 23.05 5.11 13.96
C PRO A 397 23.66 3.77 13.51
N ILE A 398 23.61 3.44 12.21
CA ILE A 398 24.15 2.18 11.68
C ILE A 398 25.67 2.12 11.94
N PHE A 399 26.39 3.18 11.57
CA PHE A 399 27.84 3.24 11.70
C PHE A 399 28.29 3.42 13.16
N ALA A 400 27.57 4.23 13.94
CA ALA A 400 27.85 4.40 15.36
C ALA A 400 27.63 3.09 16.15
N ASN A 401 26.54 2.36 15.88
CA ASN A 401 26.28 1.06 16.47
C ASN A 401 27.34 0.03 16.07
N LYS A 402 27.80 0.02 14.81
CA LYS A 402 28.87 -0.89 14.39
C LYS A 402 30.20 -0.56 15.08
N ALA A 403 30.55 0.72 15.21
CA ALA A 403 31.73 1.13 15.99
C ALA A 403 31.62 0.70 17.46
N LEU A 404 30.45 0.84 18.06
CA LEU A 404 30.16 0.37 19.42
C LEU A 404 30.29 -1.15 19.55
N GLN A 405 29.83 -1.92 18.56
CA GLN A 405 29.96 -3.38 18.53
C GLN A 405 31.43 -3.82 18.45
N LEU A 406 32.22 -3.14 17.62
CA LEU A 406 33.63 -3.47 17.41
C LEU A 406 34.55 -3.01 18.56
N LYS A 407 34.18 -1.95 19.28
CA LYS A 407 34.93 -1.37 20.41
C LYS A 407 36.40 -1.06 20.12
N GLU A 408 36.73 -0.69 18.88
CA GLU A 408 38.09 -0.34 18.49
C GLU A 408 38.40 1.14 18.71
N LYS A 409 39.58 1.43 19.28
CA LYS A 409 40.00 2.81 19.59
C LYS A 409 40.10 3.71 18.37
N VAL A 410 40.28 3.14 17.18
CA VAL A 410 40.37 3.87 15.90
C VAL A 410 39.11 4.71 15.61
N PHE A 411 37.95 4.34 16.17
CA PHE A 411 36.70 5.08 15.97
C PHE A 411 36.56 6.32 16.86
N ILE A 412 37.34 6.42 17.94
CA ILE A 412 37.23 7.49 18.93
C ILE A 412 37.46 8.85 18.28
N THR A 413 38.54 9.00 17.51
CA THR A 413 38.88 10.26 16.84
C THR A 413 37.77 10.70 15.91
N SER A 414 37.23 9.79 15.09
CA SER A 414 36.15 10.09 14.14
C SER A 414 34.87 10.55 14.83
N LEU A 415 34.52 9.93 15.96
CA LEU A 415 33.35 10.31 16.76
C LEU A 415 33.54 11.68 17.44
N LEU A 416 34.73 11.95 17.98
CA LEU A 416 35.06 13.25 18.56
C LEU A 416 35.08 14.36 17.50
N ASP A 417 35.68 14.09 16.32
CA ASP A 417 35.70 15.00 15.17
C ASP A 417 34.27 15.39 14.76
N ARG A 418 33.35 14.41 14.72
CA ARG A 418 31.94 14.64 14.42
C ARG A 418 31.29 15.50 15.51
N LEU A 419 31.50 15.13 16.78
CA LEU A 419 30.89 15.80 17.93
C LEU A 419 31.31 17.28 18.05
N GLU A 420 32.55 17.63 17.65
CA GLU A 420 33.08 19.00 17.69
C GLU A 420 32.24 20.00 16.87
N LYS A 421 31.60 19.53 15.79
CA LYS A 421 30.91 20.38 14.81
C LYS A 421 29.41 20.09 14.69
N GLU A 422 28.92 19.03 15.32
CA GLU A 422 27.54 18.57 15.13
C GLU A 422 26.52 19.50 15.80
N THR A 423 25.41 19.73 15.09
CA THR A 423 24.29 20.54 15.56
C THR A 423 23.01 19.74 15.73
N ASN A 424 22.91 18.57 15.11
CA ASN A 424 21.74 17.69 15.15
C ASN A 424 21.76 16.79 16.41
N PRO A 425 20.76 16.93 17.31
CA PRO A 425 20.69 16.14 18.54
C PRO A 425 20.71 14.63 18.35
N TYR A 426 20.05 14.11 17.33
CA TYR A 426 20.00 12.67 17.09
C TYR A 426 21.40 12.10 16.79
N ILE A 427 22.28 12.91 16.19
CA ILE A 427 23.66 12.49 15.89
C ILE A 427 24.55 12.66 17.12
N TYR A 428 24.60 13.86 17.71
CA TYR A 428 25.54 14.09 18.81
C TYR A 428 25.20 13.26 20.07
N LEU A 429 23.93 12.97 20.35
CA LEU A 429 23.55 12.12 21.48
C LEU A 429 24.05 10.70 21.24
N LYS A 430 23.87 10.18 20.03
CA LYS A 430 24.31 8.83 19.67
C LYS A 430 25.84 8.71 19.62
N ALA A 431 26.52 9.75 19.13
CA ALA A 431 27.98 9.82 19.13
C ALA A 431 28.53 9.78 20.57
N THR A 432 27.95 10.57 21.47
CA THR A 432 28.34 10.62 22.89
C THR A 432 28.05 9.31 23.61
N GLU A 433 26.88 8.71 23.39
CA GLU A 433 26.56 7.37 23.93
C GLU A 433 27.63 6.35 23.52
N THR A 434 28.00 6.36 22.23
CA THR A 434 29.01 5.46 21.67
C THR A 434 30.38 5.70 22.32
N LEU A 435 30.81 6.96 22.45
CA LEU A 435 32.07 7.33 23.10
C LEU A 435 32.13 6.93 24.57
N ILE A 436 31.06 7.17 25.34
CA ILE A 436 30.98 6.82 26.76
C ILE A 436 31.11 5.30 26.96
N ALA A 437 30.57 4.51 26.04
CA ALA A 437 30.60 3.06 26.12
C ALA A 437 32.01 2.45 25.96
N PHE A 438 33.01 3.22 25.53
CA PHE A 438 34.42 2.81 25.59
C PHE A 438 35.00 2.82 27.01
N GLN A 439 34.30 3.42 27.99
CA GLN A 439 34.67 3.44 29.42
C GLN A 439 36.07 4.01 29.70
N ASP A 440 36.55 4.93 28.86
CA ASP A 440 37.87 5.57 28.99
C ASP A 440 37.73 7.00 29.51
N LYS A 441 38.31 7.28 30.69
CA LYS A 441 38.26 8.60 31.34
C LYS A 441 38.89 9.71 30.49
N SER A 442 39.87 9.39 29.64
CA SER A 442 40.48 10.37 28.74
C SER A 442 39.52 10.81 27.63
N ILE A 443 38.61 9.94 27.20
CA ILE A 443 37.54 10.27 26.24
C ILE A 443 36.52 11.18 26.94
N ASN A 444 36.12 10.87 28.17
CA ASN A 444 35.18 11.68 28.95
C ASN A 444 35.68 13.12 29.12
N LYS A 445 36.98 13.30 29.39
CA LYS A 445 37.60 14.64 29.42
C LYS A 445 37.48 15.37 28.09
N GLN A 446 37.70 14.67 26.96
CA GLN A 446 37.55 15.26 25.63
C GLN A 446 36.10 15.63 25.32
N ILE A 447 35.12 14.80 25.71
CA ILE A 447 33.69 15.11 25.58
C ILE A 447 33.36 16.42 26.32
N LEU A 448 33.84 16.58 27.56
CA LEU A 448 33.62 17.80 28.35
C LEU A 448 34.26 19.04 27.72
N GLU A 449 35.47 18.90 27.16
CA GLU A 449 36.12 20.00 26.44
C GLU A 449 35.36 20.38 25.16
N ILE A 450 34.82 19.40 24.43
CA ILE A 450 33.96 19.65 23.27
C ILE A 450 32.65 20.33 23.72
N TYR A 451 32.04 19.84 24.80
CA TYR A 451 30.81 20.42 25.36
C TYR A 451 30.97 21.92 25.66
N LYS A 452 32.15 22.37 26.11
CA LYS A 452 32.43 23.80 26.32
C LYS A 452 32.50 24.62 25.03
N ARG A 453 33.02 24.03 23.95
CA ARG A 453 33.27 24.70 22.65
C ARG A 453 32.08 24.65 21.70
N ASN A 454 31.42 23.50 21.57
CA ASN A 454 30.26 23.32 20.71
C ASN A 454 28.96 23.72 21.45
N LYS A 455 28.50 24.94 21.20
CA LYS A 455 27.28 25.50 21.83
C LYS A 455 26.01 24.75 21.50
N SER A 456 25.93 24.05 20.37
CA SER A 456 24.73 23.28 19.99
C SER A 456 24.44 22.11 20.93
N LEU A 457 25.45 21.64 21.67
CA LEU A 457 25.31 20.61 22.71
C LEU A 457 24.65 21.15 24.01
N GLN A 458 24.41 22.46 24.10
CA GLN A 458 23.86 23.13 25.29
C GLN A 458 22.43 23.65 25.06
N THR A 459 21.88 23.51 23.85
CA THR A 459 20.65 24.18 23.44
C THR A 459 19.50 23.22 23.17
N GLY A 460 18.30 23.59 23.62
CA GLY A 460 17.06 22.86 23.38
C GLY A 460 17.03 21.47 24.03
N TRP A 461 16.04 20.66 23.64
CA TRP A 461 15.83 19.31 24.17
C TRP A 461 17.06 18.40 24.03
N GLY A 462 17.83 18.58 22.95
CA GLY A 462 19.02 17.80 22.71
C GLY A 462 20.14 18.09 23.71
N GLY A 463 20.33 19.37 24.07
CA GLY A 463 21.31 19.76 25.07
C GLY A 463 20.93 19.33 26.49
N GLU A 464 19.62 19.38 26.81
CA GLU A 464 19.09 18.83 28.05
C GLU A 464 19.40 17.33 28.16
N ASN A 465 19.07 16.56 27.13
CA ASN A 465 19.36 15.12 27.06
C ASN A 465 20.87 14.83 27.09
N PHE A 466 21.70 15.70 26.52
CA PHE A 466 23.15 15.56 26.56
C PHE A 466 23.67 15.71 27.99
N ALA A 467 23.21 16.74 28.72
CA ALA A 467 23.57 16.96 30.11
C ALA A 467 23.11 15.80 31.01
N GLU A 468 21.89 15.30 30.79
CA GLU A 468 21.39 14.11 31.48
C GLU A 468 22.24 12.87 31.18
N LEU A 469 22.66 12.68 29.93
CA LEU A 469 23.52 11.57 29.52
C LEU A 469 24.87 11.60 30.24
N LEU A 470 25.50 12.78 30.37
CA LEU A 470 26.74 12.95 31.13
C LEU A 470 26.54 12.67 32.62
N LYS A 471 25.49 13.24 33.21
CA LYS A 471 25.14 13.06 34.64
C LYS A 471 24.89 11.59 34.97
N LYS A 472 24.13 10.88 34.12
CA LYS A 472 23.84 9.45 34.27
C LYS A 472 25.11 8.60 34.35
N HIS A 473 26.17 9.01 33.65
CA HIS A 473 27.45 8.30 33.60
C HIS A 473 28.53 8.89 34.51
N LYS A 474 28.18 9.84 35.39
CA LYS A 474 29.10 10.50 36.33
C LYS A 474 30.30 11.15 35.62
N ILE A 475 30.03 11.84 34.52
CA ILE A 475 31.00 12.61 33.76
C ILE A 475 30.79 14.08 34.12
N GLU A 476 31.74 14.64 34.88
CA GLU A 476 31.69 15.99 35.45
C GLU A 476 32.88 16.86 34.99
#